data_AF-A0A8C3E455-F1
#
_entry.id   AF-A0A8C3E455-F1
#
_cell.length_a   1.000
_cell.length_b   1.000
_cell.length_c   1.000
_cell.angle_alpha   90.00
_cell.angle_beta   90.00
_cell.angle_gamma   90.00
#
_symmetry.space_group_name_H-M   'P 1'
#
loop_
_entity.id
_entity.type
_entity.pdbx_description
1 polymer ?
#
loop_
_entity_poly.entity_id
_entity_poly.type
_entity_poly.pdbx_seq_one_letter_code
_entity_poly.pdbx_strand_id
1 'polypeptide(L)'
;MLSASLHPCIPSHGCSLQLRIPARRCSLHPPPPLSPQGLQDCVADLLQPFQGEAIDMVAGIDAMGFILGAAAAATLRKGFLAIRKAGHLCVQTMAQPYTDYSGREKVMEVRTDAISPGLRILLVDQWVETGGTMRAAIELVERLGGVVVLLRQKALQEPHRCSCPPQPGVPRQARGRGG
;
A
#
# COMPACT_ATOMS: atom_id res chain seq x y z
N MET A 1 4.25 35.53 15.66
CA MET A 1 4.94 34.51 16.49
C MET A 1 3.91 33.50 16.96
N LEU A 2 3.63 32.46 16.17
CA LEU A 2 2.72 31.37 16.59
C LEU A 2 3.54 30.09 16.71
N SER A 3 3.62 29.61 17.95
CA SER A 3 4.17 28.33 18.36
C SER A 3 3.28 27.20 17.84
N ALA A 4 3.83 26.29 17.04
CA ALA A 4 3.16 25.05 16.66
C ALA A 4 3.49 23.98 17.72
N SER A 5 2.54 23.70 18.61
CA SER A 5 2.62 22.55 19.52
C SER A 5 2.38 21.26 18.74
N LEU A 6 3.40 20.42 18.69
CA LEU A 6 3.35 19.01 18.28
C LEU A 6 2.30 18.27 19.12
N HIS A 7 1.28 17.71 18.47
CA HIS A 7 0.41 16.71 19.08
C HIS A 7 0.97 15.30 18.79
N PRO A 8 1.35 14.52 19.82
CA PRO A 8 1.76 13.14 19.66
C PRO A 8 0.50 12.26 19.65
N CYS A 9 -0.09 12.03 18.48
CA CYS A 9 -1.03 10.93 18.31
C CYS A 9 -0.25 9.69 17.89
N ILE A 10 0.19 8.93 18.89
CA ILE A 10 0.62 7.54 18.76
C ILE A 10 -0.64 6.68 18.69
N PRO A 11 -0.96 5.98 17.59
CA PRO A 11 -1.94 4.91 17.61
C PRO A 11 -1.19 3.60 17.87
N SER A 12 -1.06 3.26 19.15
CA SER A 12 -0.86 1.88 19.57
C SER A 12 -2.11 1.08 19.21
N HIS A 13 -1.90 -0.05 18.52
CA HIS A 13 -2.87 -1.02 18.00
C HIS A 13 -3.40 -0.73 16.58
N GLY A 14 -2.73 -1.34 15.59
CA GLY A 14 -3.32 -1.88 14.37
C GLY A 14 -4.30 -0.96 13.63
N CYS A 15 -3.79 0.10 13.01
CA CYS A 15 -4.56 0.90 12.07
C CYS A 15 -4.69 0.11 10.75
N SER A 16 -5.69 -0.77 10.65
CA SER A 16 -6.01 -1.48 9.42
C SER A 16 -6.61 -0.49 8.42
N LEU A 17 -5.79 0.04 7.51
CA LEU A 17 -6.24 0.78 6.33
C LEU A 17 -6.87 -0.21 5.33
N GLN A 18 -8.04 -0.74 5.66
CA GLN A 18 -8.83 -1.53 4.72
C GLN A 18 -9.34 -0.59 3.64
N LEU A 19 -8.85 -0.75 2.41
CA LEU A 19 -9.62 -0.35 1.24
C LEU A 19 -11.02 -0.93 1.42
N ARG A 20 -12.03 -0.08 1.64
CA ARG A 20 -13.40 -0.47 1.39
C ARG A 20 -13.57 -0.57 -0.12
N ILE A 21 -13.14 -1.71 -0.65
CA ILE A 21 -13.74 -2.23 -1.87
C ILE A 21 -15.23 -2.38 -1.53
N PRO A 22 -16.16 -1.81 -2.32
CA PRO A 22 -17.59 -1.92 -2.05
C PRO A 22 -17.92 -3.38 -1.80
N ALA A 23 -18.63 -3.65 -0.70
CA ALA A 23 -18.79 -4.96 -0.04
C ALA A 23 -19.53 -6.05 -0.86
N ARG A 24 -19.43 -6.01 -2.18
CA ARG A 24 -19.76 -7.09 -3.12
C ARG A 24 -18.54 -7.70 -3.81
N ARG A 25 -17.33 -7.15 -3.64
CA ARG A 25 -16.06 -7.73 -4.17
C ARG A 25 -14.94 -7.56 -3.14
N CYS A 26 -14.27 -8.68 -2.84
CA CYS A 26 -13.01 -8.83 -2.11
C CYS A 26 -12.79 -8.00 -0.83
N SER A 27 -13.15 -8.56 0.33
CA SER A 27 -12.54 -8.19 1.61
C SER A 27 -11.11 -8.75 1.67
N LEU A 28 -10.09 -7.89 1.65
CA LEU A 28 -8.69 -8.29 1.90
C LEU A 28 -8.44 -8.49 3.42
N HIS A 29 -9.05 -9.52 3.99
CA HIS A 29 -8.39 -10.40 4.96
C HIS A 29 -7.59 -11.43 4.11
N PRO A 30 -6.53 -12.13 4.60
CA PRO A 30 -5.64 -12.92 3.74
C PRO A 30 -6.45 -13.71 2.71
N PRO A 31 -6.41 -13.30 1.43
CA PRO A 31 -7.43 -13.75 0.51
C PRO A 31 -7.27 -15.26 0.31
N PRO A 32 -8.38 -16.03 0.26
CA PRO A 32 -8.30 -17.35 -0.34
C PRO A 32 -7.68 -17.20 -1.75
N PRO A 33 -7.03 -18.24 -2.30
CA PRO A 33 -6.43 -18.17 -3.63
C PRO A 33 -7.43 -17.55 -4.61
N LEU A 34 -7.04 -16.41 -5.20
CA LEU A 34 -7.93 -15.63 -6.04
C LEU A 34 -8.25 -16.43 -7.30
N SER A 35 -9.53 -16.55 -7.62
CA SER A 35 -9.94 -17.03 -8.95
C SER A 35 -9.43 -16.04 -10.02
N PRO A 36 -9.30 -16.46 -11.29
CA PRO A 36 -8.88 -15.57 -12.36
C PRO A 36 -9.72 -14.29 -12.42
N GLN A 37 -11.04 -14.40 -12.25
CA GLN A 37 -11.95 -13.25 -12.19
C GLN A 37 -11.74 -12.41 -10.93
N GLY A 38 -11.55 -13.04 -9.77
CA GLY A 38 -11.35 -12.33 -8.51
C GLY A 38 -10.11 -11.45 -8.50
N LEU A 39 -9.00 -11.92 -9.10
CA LEU A 39 -7.81 -11.10 -9.26
C LEU A 39 -8.05 -9.91 -10.19
N GLN A 40 -8.70 -10.12 -11.34
CA GLN A 40 -9.03 -9.04 -12.26
C GLN A 40 -9.90 -7.98 -11.61
N ASP A 41 -10.90 -8.40 -10.84
CA ASP A 41 -11.79 -7.51 -10.10
C ASP A 41 -11.03 -6.69 -9.05
N CYS A 42 -10.16 -7.34 -8.26
CA CYS A 42 -9.32 -6.66 -7.29
C CYS A 42 -8.43 -5.59 -7.94
N VAL A 43 -7.81 -5.92 -9.07
CA VAL A 43 -6.93 -5.00 -9.79
C VAL A 43 -7.72 -3.85 -10.39
N ALA A 44 -8.90 -4.12 -10.95
CA ALA A 44 -9.79 -3.08 -11.46
C ALA A 44 -10.20 -2.09 -10.35
N ASP A 45 -10.60 -2.62 -9.18
CA ASP A 45 -10.98 -1.81 -8.02
C ASP A 45 -9.79 -1.02 -7.47
N LEU A 46 -8.58 -1.61 -7.43
CA LEU A 46 -7.34 -0.96 -7.03
C LEU A 46 -6.98 0.22 -7.95
N LEU A 47 -7.20 0.07 -9.26
CA LEU A 47 -6.82 1.05 -10.28
C LEU A 47 -7.90 2.12 -10.52
N GLN A 48 -9.15 1.87 -10.10
CA GLN A 48 -10.26 2.80 -10.28
C GLN A 48 -9.95 4.25 -9.83
N PRO A 49 -9.31 4.49 -8.67
CA PRO A 49 -9.02 5.85 -8.21
C PRO A 49 -7.98 6.59 -9.06
N PHE A 50 -7.23 5.87 -9.90
CA PHE A 50 -6.14 6.39 -10.73
C PHE A 50 -6.54 6.51 -12.20
N GLN A 51 -7.82 6.40 -12.53
CA GLN A 51 -8.29 6.61 -13.90
C GLN A 51 -8.00 8.05 -14.34
N GLY A 52 -7.25 8.20 -15.43
CA GLY A 52 -6.83 9.50 -15.95
C GLY A 52 -5.56 10.05 -15.28
N GLU A 53 -5.10 9.44 -14.18
CA GLU A 53 -3.78 9.72 -13.64
C GLU A 53 -2.73 9.14 -14.57
N ALA A 54 -1.66 9.91 -14.76
CA ALA A 54 -0.66 9.51 -15.71
C ALA A 54 0.49 8.82 -14.95
N ILE A 55 0.60 7.52 -15.19
CA ILE A 55 1.48 6.55 -14.53
C ILE A 55 2.42 5.98 -15.58
N ASP A 56 3.72 5.95 -15.27
CA ASP A 56 4.76 5.45 -16.17
C ASP A 56 5.23 4.05 -15.76
N MET A 57 5.19 3.74 -14.47
CA MET A 57 5.63 2.47 -13.90
C MET A 57 4.84 2.14 -12.64
N VAL A 58 4.70 0.86 -12.33
CA VAL A 58 4.12 0.39 -11.06
C VAL A 58 5.22 -0.27 -10.24
N ALA A 59 5.31 0.05 -8.95
CA ALA A 59 6.20 -0.64 -8.04
C ALA A 59 5.43 -1.39 -6.96
N GLY A 60 5.75 -2.67 -6.79
CA GLY A 60 5.23 -3.50 -5.71
C GLY A 60 6.19 -3.52 -4.52
N ILE A 61 5.65 -3.52 -3.31
CA ILE A 61 6.41 -3.66 -2.06
C ILE A 61 6.35 -5.11 -1.56
N ASP A 62 7.49 -5.62 -1.07
CA ASP A 62 7.68 -7.02 -0.71
C ASP A 62 6.64 -7.60 0.28
N ALA A 63 6.17 -8.84 0.13
CA ALA A 63 6.27 -9.72 -1.06
C ALA A 63 4.92 -9.82 -1.78
N MET A 64 3.82 -9.72 -1.04
CA MET A 64 2.48 -9.92 -1.56
C MET A 64 2.01 -8.73 -2.41
N GLY A 65 2.59 -7.55 -2.21
CA GLY A 65 2.41 -6.38 -3.06
C GLY A 65 2.93 -6.60 -4.47
N PHE A 66 3.84 -7.57 -4.69
CA PHE A 66 4.28 -7.93 -6.05
C PHE A 66 3.16 -8.55 -6.87
N ILE A 67 2.26 -9.34 -6.26
CA ILE A 67 1.18 -10.01 -6.99
C ILE A 67 0.21 -8.96 -7.54
N LEU A 68 -0.26 -8.07 -6.67
CA LEU A 68 -1.18 -7.01 -7.06
C LEU A 68 -0.49 -5.95 -7.93
N GLY A 69 0.75 -5.59 -7.60
CA GLY A 69 1.54 -4.61 -8.36
C GLY A 69 1.86 -5.09 -9.77
N ALA A 70 2.26 -6.35 -9.95
CA ALA A 70 2.53 -6.92 -11.27
C ALA A 70 1.26 -7.05 -12.10
N ALA A 71 0.15 -7.48 -11.49
CA ALA A 71 -1.13 -7.54 -12.18
C ALA A 71 -1.61 -6.14 -12.59
N ALA A 72 -1.48 -5.14 -11.71
CA ALA A 72 -1.77 -3.74 -12.03
C ALA A 72 -0.87 -3.19 -13.15
N ALA A 73 0.43 -3.48 -13.13
CA ALA A 73 1.37 -3.10 -14.19
C ALA A 73 0.96 -3.69 -15.54
N ALA A 74 0.57 -4.96 -15.56
CA ALA A 74 0.09 -5.65 -16.75
C ALA A 74 -1.22 -5.01 -17.27
N THR A 75 -2.19 -4.73 -16.40
CA THR A 75 -3.45 -4.06 -16.77
C THR A 75 -3.21 -2.66 -17.34
N LEU A 76 -2.27 -1.89 -16.75
CA LEU A 76 -1.92 -0.55 -17.24
C LEU A 76 -0.99 -0.57 -18.46
N ARG A 77 -0.44 -1.74 -18.84
CA ARG A 77 0.62 -1.90 -19.84
C ARG A 77 1.86 -1.03 -19.53
N LYS A 78 2.32 -1.09 -18.28
CA LYS A 78 3.46 -0.34 -17.75
C LYS A 78 4.56 -1.26 -17.25
N GLY A 79 5.75 -0.71 -17.05
CA GLY A 79 6.84 -1.42 -16.40
C GLY A 79 6.50 -1.76 -14.94
N PHE A 80 7.16 -2.79 -14.42
CA PHE A 80 7.05 -3.21 -13.02
C PHE A 80 8.41 -3.09 -12.31
N LEU A 81 8.40 -2.55 -11.09
CA LEU A 81 9.56 -2.42 -10.23
C LEU A 81 9.34 -3.13 -8.89
N ALA A 82 10.27 -3.99 -8.49
CA ALA A 82 10.24 -4.61 -7.18
C ALA A 82 11.02 -3.77 -6.16
N ILE A 83 10.37 -3.41 -5.06
CA ILE A 83 11.00 -2.84 -3.87
C ILE A 83 11.04 -3.96 -2.82
N ARG A 84 12.25 -4.38 -2.43
CA ARG A 84 12.48 -5.61 -1.67
C ARG A 84 13.08 -5.34 -0.30
N LYS A 85 12.90 -6.26 0.66
CA LYS A 85 13.75 -6.28 1.86
C LYS A 85 15.21 -6.47 1.45
N ALA A 86 16.14 -5.91 2.21
CA ALA A 86 17.57 -5.93 1.89
C ALA A 86 18.13 -7.34 1.71
N GLY A 87 19.09 -7.48 0.79
CA GLY A 87 19.83 -8.72 0.54
C GLY A 87 19.16 -9.68 -0.43
N HIS A 88 18.14 -9.23 -1.16
CA HIS A 88 17.40 -10.06 -2.10
C HIS A 88 17.58 -9.65 -3.57
N LEU A 89 18.16 -8.49 -3.85
CA LEU A 89 18.51 -8.03 -5.19
C LEU A 89 20.00 -8.29 -5.48
N CYS A 90 20.29 -9.06 -6.53
CA CYS A 90 21.65 -9.37 -6.99
C CYS A 90 22.24 -8.28 -7.91
N VAL A 91 21.97 -7.00 -7.63
CA VAL A 91 22.38 -5.84 -8.44
C VAL A 91 22.74 -4.66 -7.53
N GLN A 92 23.23 -3.57 -8.11
CA GLN A 92 23.49 -2.34 -7.35
C GLN A 92 22.17 -1.74 -6.83
N THR A 93 22.06 -1.65 -5.50
CA THR A 93 20.86 -1.16 -4.83
C THR A 93 21.09 0.12 -4.05
N MET A 94 20.01 0.87 -3.87
CA MET A 94 19.90 1.88 -2.83
C MET A 94 19.05 1.32 -1.70
N ALA A 95 19.51 1.55 -0.46
CA ALA A 95 18.86 1.07 0.74
C ALA A 95 18.25 2.23 1.55
N GLN A 96 17.15 1.92 2.24
CA GLN A 96 16.48 2.81 3.19
C GLN A 96 16.07 2.03 4.44
N PRO A 97 16.58 2.40 5.63
CA PRO A 97 16.15 1.79 6.89
C PRO A 97 14.72 2.22 7.25
N TYR A 98 14.01 1.35 7.96
CA TYR A 98 12.69 1.65 8.52
C TYR A 98 12.45 0.84 9.79
N THR A 99 11.58 1.36 10.65
CA THR A 99 11.13 0.65 11.85
C THR A 99 9.83 -0.07 11.54
N ASP A 100 9.79 -1.38 11.76
CA ASP A 100 8.57 -2.16 11.62
C ASP A 100 7.65 -2.05 12.84
N TYR A 101 6.50 -2.72 12.78
CA TYR A 101 5.52 -2.75 13.88
C TYR A 101 6.06 -3.38 15.17
N SER A 102 7.13 -4.19 15.08
CA SER A 102 7.78 -4.82 16.23
C SER A 102 8.84 -3.92 16.89
N GLY A 103 9.06 -2.72 16.35
CA GLY A 103 10.10 -1.80 16.82
C GLY A 103 11.51 -2.19 16.34
N ARG A 104 11.62 -3.16 15.42
CA ARG A 104 12.92 -3.59 14.88
C ARG A 104 13.26 -2.77 13.66
N GLU A 105 14.54 -2.42 13.55
CA GLU A 105 15.07 -1.81 12.34
C GLU A 105 15.20 -2.88 11.25
N LYS A 106 14.65 -2.56 10.08
CA LYS A 106 14.73 -3.35 8.86
C LYS A 106 15.16 -2.43 7.74
N VAL A 107 15.58 -3.02 6.62
CA VAL A 107 16.07 -2.25 5.47
C VAL A 107 15.31 -2.68 4.23
N MET A 108 14.86 -1.68 3.48
CA MET A 108 14.25 -1.85 2.17
C MET A 108 15.26 -1.42 1.09
N GLU A 109 15.24 -2.07 -0.06
CA GLU A 109 16.15 -1.83 -1.16
C GLU A 109 15.43 -1.78 -2.51
N VAL A 110 15.99 -0.98 -3.41
CA VAL A 110 15.57 -0.88 -4.81
C VAL A 110 16.80 -0.80 -5.69
N ARG A 111 16.74 -1.35 -6.90
CA ARG A 111 17.83 -1.23 -7.87
C ARG A 111 17.98 0.21 -8.35
N THR A 112 19.22 0.68 -8.47
CA THR A 112 19.55 2.08 -8.76
C THR A 112 19.32 2.50 -10.22
N ASP A 113 19.29 1.54 -11.14
CA ASP A 113 19.12 1.72 -12.59
C ASP A 113 17.65 1.79 -13.05
N ALA A 114 16.68 1.56 -12.16
CA ALA A 114 15.27 1.43 -12.55
C ALA A 114 14.49 2.74 -12.63
N ILE A 115 14.93 3.80 -11.95
CA ILE A 115 14.16 5.04 -11.81
C ILE A 115 14.93 6.17 -12.47
N SER A 116 14.33 6.73 -13.53
CA SER A 116 14.81 7.97 -14.14
C SER A 116 14.12 9.18 -13.48
N PRO A 117 14.79 10.35 -13.43
CA PRO A 117 14.17 11.57 -12.90
C PRO A 117 12.83 11.89 -13.59
N GLY A 118 11.82 12.21 -12.79
CA GLY A 118 10.46 12.56 -13.25
C GLY A 118 9.55 11.36 -13.56
N LEU A 119 10.06 10.12 -13.46
CA LEU A 119 9.27 8.92 -13.70
C LEU A 119 8.16 8.78 -12.65
N ARG A 120 6.90 8.68 -13.07
CA ARG A 120 5.76 8.59 -12.15
C ARG A 120 5.45 7.14 -11.81
N ILE A 121 5.63 6.81 -10.54
CA ILE A 121 5.58 5.44 -10.04
C ILE A 121 4.36 5.26 -9.13
N LEU A 122 3.46 4.36 -9.52
CA LEU A 122 2.37 3.91 -8.66
C LEU A 122 2.91 2.88 -7.65
N LEU A 123 2.92 3.21 -6.37
CA LEU A 123 3.28 2.27 -5.30
C LEU A 123 2.09 1.39 -4.91
N VAL A 124 2.31 0.07 -4.88
CA VAL A 124 1.30 -0.93 -4.52
C VAL A 124 1.80 -1.81 -3.37
N ASP A 125 0.98 -1.89 -2.34
CA ASP A 125 1.17 -2.76 -1.18
C ASP A 125 -0.18 -3.41 -0.86
N GLN A 126 -0.17 -4.69 -0.49
CA GLN A 126 -1.40 -5.39 -0.10
C GLN A 126 -1.93 -4.86 1.23
N TRP A 127 -1.04 -4.39 2.11
CA TRP A 127 -1.40 -4.08 3.47
C TRP A 127 -0.43 -3.07 4.08
N VAL A 128 -0.96 -1.89 4.41
CA VAL A 128 -0.21 -0.84 5.08
C VAL A 128 -0.52 -0.90 6.58
N GLU A 129 0.49 -1.24 7.39
CA GLU A 129 0.40 -1.26 8.86
C GLU A 129 0.71 0.11 9.47
N THR A 130 1.90 0.25 10.06
CA THR A 130 2.42 1.52 10.60
C THR A 130 2.79 2.52 9.51
N GLY A 131 2.81 2.06 8.25
CA GLY A 131 3.30 2.83 7.11
C GLY A 131 4.83 2.89 6.99
N GLY A 132 5.59 2.22 7.87
CA GLY A 132 7.07 2.22 7.83
C GLY A 132 7.63 1.74 6.49
N THR A 133 7.13 0.62 5.98
CA THR A 133 7.54 0.05 4.68
C THR A 133 7.19 0.98 3.51
N MET A 134 5.98 1.56 3.53
CA MET A 134 5.52 2.49 2.50
C MET A 134 6.36 3.77 2.49
N ARG A 135 6.68 4.33 3.66
CA ARG A 135 7.56 5.51 3.78
C ARG A 135 8.95 5.23 3.25
N ALA A 136 9.54 4.09 3.59
CA ALA A 136 10.83 3.68 3.06
C ALA A 136 10.82 3.57 1.54
N ALA A 137 9.75 3.00 0.96
CA ALA A 137 9.59 2.91 -0.48
C ALA A 137 9.43 4.28 -1.15
N ILE A 138 8.67 5.21 -0.56
CA ILE A 138 8.53 6.59 -1.04
C ILE A 138 9.90 7.28 -1.05
N GLU A 139 10.62 7.23 0.07
CA GLU A 139 11.94 7.85 0.21
C GLU A 139 12.95 7.27 -0.80
N LEU A 140 12.91 5.96 -1.05
CA LEU A 140 13.74 5.33 -2.08
C LEU A 140 13.44 5.86 -3.49
N VAL A 141 12.16 5.98 -3.84
CA VAL A 141 11.73 6.47 -5.16
C VAL A 141 12.12 7.94 -5.34
N GLU A 142 11.81 8.78 -4.36
CA GLU A 142 12.08 10.22 -4.42
C GLU A 142 13.57 10.52 -4.47
N ARG A 143 14.40 9.78 -3.74
CA ARG A 143 15.87 9.92 -3.77
C ARG A 143 16.48 9.53 -5.12
N LEU A 144 15.85 8.65 -5.89
CA LEU A 144 16.24 8.36 -7.28
C LEU A 144 15.61 9.33 -8.29
N GLY A 145 14.92 10.37 -7.82
CA GLY A 145 14.28 11.40 -8.64
C GLY A 145 12.93 11.02 -9.23
N GLY A 146 12.36 9.87 -8.82
CA GLY A 146 11.02 9.47 -9.22
C GLY A 146 9.93 10.31 -8.53
N VAL A 147 8.75 10.36 -9.14
CA VAL A 147 7.56 11.01 -8.60
C VAL A 147 6.60 9.93 -8.14
N VAL A 148 6.29 9.91 -6.84
CA VAL A 148 5.36 8.92 -6.30
C VAL A 148 3.91 9.30 -6.61
N VAL A 149 3.22 8.44 -7.33
CA VAL A 149 1.76 8.44 -7.43
C VAL A 149 1.26 7.50 -6.33
N LEU A 150 1.00 8.08 -5.15
CA LEU A 150 0.49 7.31 -4.02
C LEU A 150 -1.03 7.23 -4.08
N LEU A 151 -1.59 6.15 -3.54
CA LEU A 151 -2.93 6.13 -2.97
C LEU A 151 -2.99 7.13 -1.78
N ARG A 152 -2.90 8.44 -2.07
CA ARG A 152 -3.11 9.50 -1.09
C ARG A 152 -4.62 9.59 -0.90
N GLN A 153 -5.07 9.31 0.31
CA GLN A 153 -6.46 9.39 0.77
C GLN A 153 -7.40 10.28 -0.07
N LYS A 154 -8.12 9.68 -1.03
CA LYS A 154 -9.50 10.07 -1.33
C LYS A 154 -10.49 9.22 -0.51
N ALA A 155 -10.02 8.11 0.06
CA ALA A 155 -10.82 7.18 0.85
C ALA A 155 -11.01 7.57 2.34
N LEU A 156 -10.33 8.60 2.87
CA LEU A 156 -10.50 9.07 4.26
C LEU A 156 -11.26 10.38 4.41
N GLN A 157 -11.77 10.96 3.32
CA GLN A 157 -12.65 12.13 3.40
C GLN A 157 -14.13 11.79 3.58
N GLU A 158 -14.51 10.50 3.66
CA GLU A 158 -15.90 10.13 3.95
C GLU A 158 -16.07 9.53 5.36
N PRO A 159 -16.73 10.24 6.30
CA PRO A 159 -17.10 9.69 7.58
C PRO A 159 -18.05 8.48 7.38
N HIS A 160 -17.68 7.38 8.02
CA HIS A 160 -18.21 6.04 7.81
C HIS A 160 -19.75 5.88 7.90
N ARG A 161 -20.33 5.15 6.93
CA ARG A 161 -21.47 4.23 7.16
C ARG A 161 -21.07 2.82 6.70
N CYS A 162 -20.95 1.84 7.61
CA CYS A 162 -20.95 0.42 7.22
C CYS A 162 -22.29 0.08 6.56
N SER A 163 -22.28 -0.19 5.26
CA SER A 163 -23.45 -0.66 4.50
C SER A 163 -23.39 -2.16 4.18
N CYS A 164 -22.39 -2.88 4.69
CA CYS A 164 -22.32 -4.33 4.51
C CYS A 164 -23.40 -5.02 5.38
N PRO A 165 -24.25 -5.89 4.79
CA PRO A 165 -25.14 -6.74 5.57
C PRO A 165 -24.31 -7.70 6.45
N PRO A 166 -24.79 -8.04 7.67
CA PRO A 166 -24.08 -8.96 8.56
C PRO A 166 -23.86 -10.31 7.88
N GLN A 167 -22.60 -10.78 7.85
CA GLN A 167 -22.25 -12.11 7.34
C GLN A 167 -22.73 -13.18 8.33
N PRO A 168 -23.41 -14.26 7.88
CA PRO A 168 -23.77 -15.38 8.73
C PRO A 168 -22.53 -16.05 9.33
N GLY A 169 -22.51 -16.30 10.64
CA GLY A 169 -21.46 -17.09 11.28
C GLY A 169 -20.20 -16.34 11.73
N VAL A 170 -20.09 -15.03 11.52
CA VAL A 170 -19.00 -14.22 12.08
C VAL A 170 -19.47 -13.53 13.36
N PRO A 171 -18.94 -13.88 14.55
CA PRO A 171 -19.30 -13.21 15.79
C PRO A 171 -18.96 -11.71 15.68
N ARG A 172 -19.94 -10.83 15.94
CA ARG A 172 -19.64 -9.43 16.18
C ARG A 172 -18.75 -9.37 17.42
N GLN A 173 -17.47 -9.01 17.26
CA GLN A 173 -16.70 -8.55 18.41
C GLN A 173 -17.46 -7.37 19.01
N ALA A 174 -17.97 -7.60 20.21
CA ALA A 174 -18.69 -6.58 20.96
C ALA A 174 -17.76 -5.39 21.11
N ARG A 175 -18.22 -4.20 20.70
CA ARG A 175 -17.61 -2.95 21.15
C ARG A 175 -17.72 -2.97 22.67
N GLY A 176 -16.59 -3.16 23.36
CA GLY A 176 -16.52 -2.89 24.78
C GLY A 176 -17.01 -1.47 25.02
N ARG A 177 -18.18 -1.33 25.65
CA ARG A 177 -18.63 -0.06 26.20
C ARG A 177 -17.79 0.17 27.44
N GLY A 178 -16.78 1.01 27.34
CA GLY A 178 -16.17 1.63 28.50
C GLY A 178 -17.21 2.53 29.16
N GLY A 179 -17.61 2.16 30.35
CA GLY A 179 -18.27 2.96 31.38
C GLY A 179 -17.62 2.57 32.70
#